data_AF-A0A7S0P6Q0-F1
#
_entry.id   AF-A0A7S0P6Q0-F1
#
_cell.length_a   1.000
_cell.length_b   1.000
_cell.length_c   1.000
_cell.angle_alpha   90.00
_cell.angle_beta   90.00
_cell.angle_gamma   90.00
#
_symmetry.space_group_name_H-M   'P 1'
#
loop_
_entity.id
_entity.type
_entity.pdbx_description
1 polymer ?
#
loop_
_entity_poly.entity_id
_entity_poly.type
_entity_poly.pdbx_seq_one_letter_code
_entity_poly.pdbx_strand_id
1 'polypeptide(L)'
;GGARIEEAVSRTVAGVAVYAGPQLVLAPPFRRTVAEALQRCRDCDVRISAASSLVLDGDIVVEQLDLDGALSVRAVRGARVTIKRLRVRNGGYVLRELSAAELASPQTDEVLRLRGYTFELVDVMDLVFDKPGSYTIDEQ
;
A
#
# COMPACT_ATOMS: atom_id res chain seq x y z
N GLY A 1 -4.16 16.59 -13.50
CA GLY A 1 -4.36 15.24 -12.93
C GLY A 1 -3.08 14.46 -13.10
N GLY A 2 -2.80 13.56 -12.16
CA GLY A 2 -1.61 12.72 -12.16
C GLY A 2 -1.37 12.12 -10.78
N ALA A 3 -0.95 10.86 -10.71
CA ALA A 3 -0.51 10.24 -9.46
C ALA A 3 0.85 10.82 -9.03
N ARG A 4 0.96 11.27 -7.79
CA ARG A 4 2.20 11.70 -7.15
C ARG A 4 2.55 10.73 -6.04
N ILE A 5 3.66 10.04 -6.25
CA ILE A 5 4.23 9.11 -5.28
C ILE A 5 5.50 9.79 -4.77
N GLU A 6 5.57 10.05 -3.47
CA GLU A 6 6.78 10.62 -2.87
C GLU A 6 7.93 9.59 -2.93
N GLU A 7 9.13 10.04 -3.26
CA GLU A 7 10.30 9.15 -3.35
C GLU A 7 10.67 8.56 -1.98
N ALA A 8 11.09 7.30 -2.01
CA ALA A 8 11.58 6.58 -0.85
C ALA A 8 12.75 7.33 -0.19
N VAL A 9 12.64 7.62 1.11
CA VAL A 9 13.78 8.11 1.87
C VAL A 9 14.70 6.92 2.16
N SER A 10 15.95 6.98 1.67
CA SER A 10 16.95 5.96 1.96
C SER A 10 17.28 5.94 3.45
N ARG A 11 17.25 4.77 4.09
CA ARG A 11 17.75 4.54 5.44
C ARG A 11 18.87 3.52 5.42
N THR A 12 19.90 3.71 6.23
CA THR A 12 20.98 2.73 6.37
C THR A 12 20.59 1.70 7.42
N VAL A 13 20.48 0.43 7.03
CA VAL A 13 20.29 -0.72 7.93
C VAL A 13 21.54 -1.59 7.83
N ALA A 14 22.18 -1.87 8.98
CA ALA A 14 23.40 -2.68 9.05
C ALA A 14 24.54 -2.26 8.08
N GLY A 15 24.66 -0.95 7.79
CA GLY A 15 25.68 -0.40 6.88
C GLY A 15 25.32 -0.42 5.39
N VAL A 16 24.13 -0.91 5.02
CA VAL A 16 23.62 -0.94 3.63
C VAL A 16 22.49 0.07 3.48
N ALA A 17 22.49 0.84 2.39
CA ALA A 17 21.39 1.75 2.06
C ALA A 17 20.16 0.95 1.61
N VAL A 18 19.07 1.05 2.37
CA VAL A 18 17.78 0.43 2.12
C VAL A 18 16.77 1.52 1.75
N TYR A 19 16.07 1.32 0.63
CA TYR A 19 14.99 2.19 0.19
C TYR A 19 13.67 1.66 0.76
N ALA A 20 13.19 2.28 1.84
CA ALA A 20 11.83 2.06 2.33
C ALA A 20 10.87 2.96 1.53
N GLY A 21 10.60 2.52 0.29
CA GLY A 21 9.66 3.20 -0.60
C GLY A 21 8.23 2.71 -0.44
N PRO A 22 7.27 3.42 -1.04
CA PRO A 22 5.87 3.05 -0.99
C PRO A 22 5.65 1.66 -1.57
N GLN A 23 4.94 0.81 -0.82
CA GLN A 23 4.62 -0.56 -1.25
C GLN A 23 3.23 -0.57 -1.89
N LEU A 24 3.22 -0.68 -3.22
CA LEU A 24 2.00 -0.84 -3.99
C LEU A 24 1.83 -2.31 -4.37
N VAL A 25 0.81 -2.98 -3.81
CA VAL A 25 0.47 -4.35 -4.19
C VAL A 25 -0.87 -4.33 -4.93
N LEU A 26 -0.81 -4.61 -6.23
CA LEU A 26 -1.98 -4.75 -7.09
C LEU A 26 -2.25 -6.24 -7.33
N ALA A 27 -3.38 -6.76 -6.81
CA ALA A 27 -3.75 -8.16 -6.97
C ALA A 27 -4.18 -8.49 -8.43
N PRO A 28 -4.22 -9.76 -8.87
CA PRO A 28 -4.46 -10.15 -10.26
C PRO A 28 -5.69 -9.55 -11.01
N PRO A 29 -6.83 -9.19 -10.39
CA PRO A 29 -7.87 -8.46 -11.14
C PRO A 29 -7.43 -7.07 -11.63
N PHE A 30 -6.30 -6.52 -11.14
CA PHE A 30 -5.60 -5.35 -11.69
C PHE A 30 -4.69 -5.67 -12.90
N ARG A 31 -4.76 -6.88 -13.50
CA ARG A 31 -4.03 -7.25 -14.75
C ARG A 31 -4.48 -6.50 -16.01
N ARG A 32 -5.32 -5.48 -15.86
CA ARG A 32 -5.54 -4.45 -16.86
C ARG A 32 -4.28 -3.56 -16.84
N THR A 33 -3.36 -3.85 -17.76
CA THR A 33 -2.01 -3.31 -18.01
C THR A 33 -1.56 -2.08 -17.19
N VAL A 34 -0.25 -1.96 -16.90
CA VAL A 34 0.34 -0.71 -16.35
C VAL A 34 -0.15 0.53 -17.13
N ALA A 35 -0.43 0.41 -18.43
CA ALA A 35 -1.06 1.43 -19.25
C ALA A 35 -2.53 1.79 -18.87
N GLU A 36 -3.38 0.82 -18.51
CA GLU A 36 -4.73 1.08 -17.97
C GLU A 36 -4.69 1.65 -16.55
N ALA A 37 -3.75 1.20 -15.71
CA ALA A 37 -3.47 1.83 -14.41
C ALA A 37 -3.00 3.29 -14.58
N LEU A 38 -2.12 3.56 -15.55
CA LEU A 38 -1.66 4.91 -15.90
C LEU A 38 -2.72 5.76 -16.63
N GLN A 39 -3.63 5.15 -17.40
CA GLN A 39 -4.77 5.84 -18.02
C GLN A 39 -5.81 6.27 -17.00
N ARG A 40 -6.11 5.41 -16.00
CA ARG A 40 -6.90 5.80 -14.82
C ARG A 40 -6.24 6.92 -14.01
N CYS A 41 -4.92 7.08 -14.14
CA CYS A 41 -4.18 8.14 -13.48
C CYS A 41 -4.14 9.51 -14.19
N ARG A 42 -4.61 9.63 -15.44
CA ARG A 42 -4.58 10.93 -16.15
C ARG A 42 -5.57 11.95 -15.57
N ASP A 43 -6.70 11.47 -15.05
CA ASP A 43 -7.74 12.29 -14.43
C ASP A 43 -7.85 12.09 -12.90
N CYS A 44 -6.92 11.36 -12.29
CA CYS A 44 -6.91 11.17 -10.84
C CYS A 44 -6.08 12.24 -10.11
N ASP A 45 -6.44 12.51 -8.85
CA ASP A 45 -5.65 13.30 -7.90
C ASP A 45 -5.24 12.39 -6.74
N VAL A 46 -4.18 11.60 -6.98
CA VAL A 46 -3.69 10.61 -6.02
C VAL A 46 -2.33 11.07 -5.47
N ARG A 47 -2.26 11.26 -4.16
CA ARG A 47 -1.04 11.51 -3.40
C ARG A 47 -0.79 10.35 -2.44
N ILE A 48 0.40 9.77 -2.50
CA ILE A 48 0.82 8.67 -1.62
C ILE A 48 2.17 9.08 -1.02
N SER A 49 2.25 9.13 0.32
CA SER A 49 3.50 9.46 1.03
C SER A 49 4.53 8.34 0.89
N ALA A 50 5.81 8.66 1.11
CA ALA A 50 6.90 7.69 0.95
C ALA A 50 6.80 6.48 1.90
N ALA A 51 6.13 6.66 3.05
CA ALA A 51 5.94 5.61 4.06
C ALA A 51 4.62 4.83 3.89
N SER A 52 3.88 5.11 2.82
CA SER A 52 2.54 4.56 2.65
C SER A 52 2.51 3.17 2.02
N SER A 53 1.49 2.40 2.41
CA SER A 53 1.17 1.09 1.83
C SER A 53 -0.25 1.09 1.30
N LEU A 54 -0.43 0.72 0.03
CA LEU A 54 -1.74 0.65 -0.61
C LEU A 54 -1.98 -0.73 -1.19
N VAL A 55 -3.05 -1.38 -0.72
CA VAL A 55 -3.54 -2.66 -1.23
C VAL A 55 -4.91 -2.45 -1.84
N LEU A 56 -5.04 -2.76 -3.14
CA LEU A 56 -6.31 -2.76 -3.85
C LEU A 56 -6.53 -4.17 -4.44
N ASP A 57 -7.60 -4.83 -4.01
CA ASP A 57 -7.98 -6.17 -4.48
C ASP A 57 -9.46 -6.19 -4.90
N GLY A 58 -9.73 -6.43 -6.19
CA GLY A 58 -11.08 -6.46 -6.77
C GLY A 58 -11.35 -5.37 -7.83
N ASP A 59 -12.62 -5.12 -8.16
CA ASP A 59 -13.04 -4.07 -9.12
C ASP A 59 -13.13 -2.71 -8.40
N ILE A 60 -11.98 -2.03 -8.30
CA ILE A 60 -11.83 -0.76 -7.58
C ILE A 60 -11.35 0.33 -8.55
N VAL A 61 -11.98 1.51 -8.46
CA VAL A 61 -11.62 2.73 -9.19
C VAL A 61 -11.26 3.80 -8.18
N VAL A 62 -10.19 4.57 -8.43
CA VAL A 62 -9.74 5.67 -7.57
C VAL A 62 -9.69 6.95 -8.38
N GLU A 63 -10.44 7.96 -7.96
CA GLU A 63 -10.46 9.30 -8.55
C GLU A 63 -9.57 10.24 -7.74
N GLN A 64 -9.81 10.40 -6.43
CA GLN A 64 -8.95 11.20 -5.55
C GLN A 64 -8.59 10.44 -4.26
N LEU A 65 -7.30 10.39 -3.94
CA LEU A 65 -6.79 9.72 -2.74
C LEU A 65 -5.61 10.51 -2.19
N ASP A 66 -5.65 10.83 -0.90
CA ASP A 66 -4.53 11.41 -0.17
C ASP A 66 -4.14 10.45 0.97
N LEU A 67 -3.10 9.64 0.74
CA LEU A 67 -2.67 8.56 1.62
C LEU A 67 -1.33 8.90 2.28
N ASP A 68 -1.32 8.86 3.62
CA ASP A 68 -0.13 8.85 4.46
C ASP A 68 -0.31 7.81 5.57
N GLY A 69 0.19 6.60 5.33
CA GLY A 69 -0.03 5.41 6.16
C GLY A 69 -0.46 4.19 5.33
N ALA A 70 -1.25 3.28 5.90
CA ALA A 70 -1.72 2.08 5.21
C ALA A 70 -3.23 2.12 4.90
N LEU A 71 -3.57 1.77 3.65
CA LEU A 71 -4.94 1.56 3.18
C LEU A 71 -5.03 0.20 2.48
N SER A 72 -6.02 -0.59 2.89
CA SER A 72 -6.40 -1.84 2.24
C SER A 72 -7.86 -1.77 1.80
N VAL A 73 -8.12 -2.02 0.52
CA VAL A 73 -9.47 -2.07 -0.03
C VAL A 73 -9.65 -3.40 -0.74
N ARG A 74 -10.60 -4.20 -0.28
CA ARG A 74 -10.91 -5.53 -0.83
C ARG A 74 -12.37 -5.60 -1.25
N ALA A 75 -12.61 -6.02 -2.49
CA ALA A 75 -13.92 -6.14 -3.08
C ALA A 75 -14.11 -7.54 -3.66
N VAL A 76 -15.15 -8.25 -3.21
CA VAL A 76 -15.48 -9.58 -3.74
C VAL A 76 -15.95 -9.50 -5.19
N ARG A 77 -15.99 -10.65 -5.86
CA ARG A 77 -16.50 -10.73 -7.24
C ARG A 77 -17.95 -10.22 -7.31
N GLY A 78 -18.20 -9.27 -8.21
CA GLY A 78 -19.51 -8.63 -8.37
C GLY A 78 -19.71 -7.38 -7.51
N ALA A 79 -18.74 -7.04 -6.65
CA ALA A 79 -18.64 -5.73 -6.02
C ALA A 79 -17.80 -4.79 -6.89
N ARG A 80 -18.30 -3.57 -7.11
CA ARG A 80 -17.57 -2.47 -7.73
C ARG A 80 -17.44 -1.33 -6.74
N VAL A 81 -16.23 -0.86 -6.49
CA VAL A 81 -15.96 0.21 -5.53
C VAL A 81 -15.37 1.41 -6.27
N THR A 82 -15.93 2.59 -6.03
CA THR A 82 -15.38 3.86 -6.53
C THR A 82 -14.95 4.73 -5.36
N ILE A 83 -13.65 4.99 -5.24
CA ILE A 83 -13.10 5.98 -4.31
C ILE A 83 -13.12 7.32 -5.03
N LYS A 84 -14.16 8.12 -4.78
CA LYS A 84 -14.25 9.48 -5.33
C LYS A 84 -13.27 10.40 -4.63
N ARG A 85 -13.33 10.42 -3.30
CA ARG A 85 -12.43 11.19 -2.43
C ARG A 85 -12.18 10.41 -1.16
N LEU A 86 -10.92 10.31 -0.77
CA LEU A 86 -10.54 9.69 0.48
C LEU A 86 -9.23 10.26 0.98
N ARG A 87 -9.20 10.68 2.24
CA ARG A 87 -7.96 11.01 2.96
C ARG A 87 -7.72 10.00 4.06
N VAL A 88 -6.50 9.48 4.10
CA VAL A 88 -6.07 8.50 5.10
C VAL A 88 -4.79 8.99 5.75
N ARG A 89 -4.81 9.08 7.08
CA ARG A 89 -3.67 9.40 7.95
C ARG A 89 -3.62 8.39 9.08
N ASN A 90 -2.65 7.48 9.07
CA ASN A 90 -2.49 6.49 10.14
C ASN A 90 -1.02 6.02 10.27
N GLY A 91 -0.76 5.19 11.28
CA GLY A 91 0.58 4.69 11.60
C GLY A 91 1.20 3.76 10.55
N GLY A 92 0.40 3.24 9.62
CA GLY A 92 0.86 2.44 8.49
C GLY A 92 1.73 1.25 8.87
N TYR A 93 2.76 1.02 8.06
CA TYR A 93 3.82 0.06 8.37
C TYR A 93 5.09 0.78 8.81
N VAL A 94 5.72 0.28 9.85
CA VAL A 94 7.03 0.78 10.31
C VAL A 94 8.12 -0.23 9.99
N LEU A 95 9.23 0.25 9.46
CA LEU A 95 10.43 -0.55 9.32
C LEU A 95 11.05 -0.76 10.70
N ARG A 96 11.19 -2.04 11.09
CA ARG A 96 11.89 -2.45 12.30
C ARG A 96 13.08 -3.32 11.94
N GLU A 97 14.26 -2.98 12.45
CA GLU A 97 15.43 -3.82 12.33
C GLU A 97 15.28 -5.10 13.18
N LEU A 98 15.78 -6.21 12.67
CA LEU A 98 15.84 -7.46 13.42
C LEU A 98 16.93 -7.35 14.48
N SER A 99 16.60 -7.77 15.70
CA SER A 99 17.57 -7.88 16.79
C SER A 99 18.61 -8.97 16.49
N ALA A 100 19.76 -8.91 17.15
CA ALA A 100 20.80 -9.94 17.02
C ALA A 100 20.28 -11.36 17.35
N ALA A 101 19.34 -11.47 18.28
CA ALA A 101 18.70 -12.74 18.63
C ALA A 101 17.83 -13.29 17.49
N GLU A 102 17.07 -12.42 16.80
CA GLU A 102 16.26 -12.80 15.64
C GLU A 102 17.12 -13.16 14.44
N LEU A 103 18.22 -12.44 14.21
CA LEU A 103 19.19 -12.75 13.15
C LEU A 103 19.88 -14.10 13.34
N ALA A 104 20.08 -14.53 14.58
CA ALA A 104 20.69 -15.83 14.91
C ALA A 104 19.67 -16.97 15.03
N SER A 105 18.36 -16.67 15.05
CA SER A 105 17.33 -17.66 15.32
C SER A 105 16.97 -18.47 14.07
N PRO A 106 17.01 -19.82 14.13
CA PRO A 106 16.53 -20.66 13.04
C PRO A 106 15.01 -20.52 12.79
N GLN A 107 14.27 -19.96 13.76
CA GLN A 107 12.82 -19.74 13.67
C GLN A 107 12.43 -18.48 12.91
N THR A 108 13.37 -17.53 12.74
CA THR A 108 13.15 -16.35 11.90
C THR A 108 13.35 -16.74 10.44
N ASP A 109 12.40 -16.37 9.58
CA ASP A 109 12.44 -16.66 8.15
C ASP A 109 13.79 -16.24 7.54
N GLU A 110 14.36 -17.10 6.70
CA GLU A 110 15.68 -16.89 6.11
C GLU A 110 15.75 -15.60 5.27
N VAL A 111 14.68 -15.25 4.56
CA VAL A 111 14.58 -14.00 3.78
C VAL A 111 14.62 -12.78 4.70
N LEU A 112 13.98 -12.87 5.87
CA LEU A 112 14.01 -11.81 6.87
C LEU A 112 15.42 -11.65 7.46
N ARG A 113 16.07 -12.77 7.83
CA ARG A 113 17.43 -12.75 8.38
C ARG A 113 18.44 -12.16 7.39
N LEU A 114 18.35 -12.52 6.11
CA LEU A 114 19.26 -12.01 5.07
C LEU A 114 19.15 -10.50 4.86
N ARG A 115 17.94 -9.93 4.95
CA ARG A 115 17.73 -8.47 4.75
C ARG A 115 17.90 -7.64 6.02
N GLY A 116 17.80 -8.25 7.20
CA GLY A 116 18.08 -7.60 8.48
C GLY A 116 16.98 -6.69 9.05
N TYR A 117 15.81 -6.61 8.40
CA TYR A 117 14.67 -5.82 8.86
C TYR A 117 13.33 -6.46 8.48
N THR A 118 12.27 -6.01 9.13
CA THR A 118 10.88 -6.35 8.82
C THR A 118 10.01 -5.09 8.77
N PHE A 119 8.79 -5.23 8.25
CA PHE A 119 7.76 -4.20 8.34
C PHE A 119 6.71 -4.66 9.34
N GLU A 120 6.45 -3.86 10.35
CA GLU A 120 5.41 -4.12 11.34
C GLU A 120 4.20 -3.24 11.03
N LEU A 121 3.01 -3.87 11.00
CA LEU A 121 1.77 -3.13 10.83
C LEU A 121 1.42 -2.44 12.15
N VAL A 122 1.43 -1.11 12.16
CA VAL A 122 1.01 -0.29 13.29
C VAL A 122 -0.48 0.01 13.19
N ASP A 123 -0.93 0.44 12.01
CA ASP A 123 -2.32 0.79 11.76
C ASP A 123 -2.66 0.68 10.28
N VAL A 124 -3.89 0.33 9.96
CA VAL A 124 -4.41 0.25 8.59
C VAL A 124 -5.88 0.57 8.59
N MET A 125 -6.29 1.40 7.62
CA MET A 125 -7.70 1.49 7.27
C MET A 125 -8.04 0.34 6.34
N ASP A 126 -8.82 -0.62 6.84
CA ASP A 126 -9.20 -1.82 6.10
C ASP A 126 -10.68 -1.77 5.69
N LEU A 127 -10.92 -1.63 4.39
CA LEU A 127 -12.25 -1.53 3.79
C LEU A 127 -12.58 -2.83 3.04
N VAL A 128 -13.56 -3.57 3.57
CA VAL A 128 -13.96 -4.87 3.01
C VAL A 128 -15.39 -4.79 2.48
N PHE A 129 -15.52 -4.99 1.17
CA PHE A 129 -16.78 -5.09 0.45
C PHE A 129 -17.05 -6.56 0.13
N ASP A 130 -17.72 -7.23 1.07
CA ASP A 130 -17.96 -8.68 1.10
C ASP A 130 -19.20 -9.14 0.34
N LYS A 131 -19.97 -8.20 -0.21
CA LYS A 131 -21.20 -8.45 -0.98
C LYS A 131 -21.12 -7.84 -2.36
N PRO A 132 -21.71 -8.48 -3.39
CA PRO A 132 -21.89 -7.84 -4.70
C PRO A 132 -22.70 -6.55 -4.59
N GLY A 133 -22.35 -5.55 -5.40
CA GLY A 133 -22.97 -4.24 -5.34
C GLY A 133 -22.11 -3.13 -5.93
N SER A 134 -22.64 -1.92 -5.97
CA SER A 134 -21.89 -0.71 -6.32
C SER A 134 -21.70 0.14 -5.08
N TYR A 135 -20.45 0.45 -4.76
CA TYR A 135 -20.04 1.18 -3.58
C TYR A 135 -19.31 2.47 -3.98
N THR A 136 -19.55 3.54 -3.23
CA THR A 136 -18.86 4.82 -3.42
C THR A 136 -18.34 5.30 -2.09
N ILE A 137 -17.06 5.64 -2.05
CA ILE A 137 -16.39 6.27 -0.91
C ILE A 137 -16.13 7.74 -1.30
N ASP A 138 -16.63 8.65 -0.48
CA ASP A 138 -16.51 10.10 -0.69
C ASP A 138 -16.37 10.80 0.68
N GLU A 139 -15.16 10.72 1.24
CA GLU A 139 -14.81 11.24 2.57
C GLU A 139 -13.55 12.12 2.47
N GLN A 140 -13.51 13.23 3.22
CA GLN A 140 -12.45 14.27 3.17
C GLN A 140 -11.54 14.31 4.41
#